data_AF-A0A533VI58-F1
#
_entry.id   AF-A0A533VI58-F1
#
_cell.length_a   1.000
_cell.length_b   1.000
_cell.length_c   1.000
_cell.angle_alpha   90.00
_cell.angle_beta   90.00
_cell.angle_gamma   90.00
#
_symmetry.space_group_name_H-M   'P 1'
#
loop_
_entity.id
_entity.type
_entity.pdbx_description
1 polymer ?
#
loop_
_entity_poly.entity_id
_entity_poly.type
_entity_poly.pdbx_seq_one_letter_code
_entity_poly.pdbx_strand_id
1 'polypeptide(L)'
;MEVDKVRTLKLLSRWSLNRVVGKRRPLVAVFSLTHYCNFYCPMCPFGESNKEGQLKLVNERDLTTEQWKSIFDKVSKYCVWSIIEGGEPTSRPDFMDLVSYLYSINMPTSLITNCSLLHTVNLEKLRQYIQFITCSIDSVYEEPYCKVRGVSSKTFHKVMENITLLNQSNTSHYFNSVITKFNTDEFIDQSYFEKAKELGSNAVSLTFVEDRADVSYSLLPDRNTMIKVCESILDYGKKNTFPKIMIPPEYFEQIIKYGRTTFDECGVWKSTFVNADGTVMVPCWKFNKSENTYNLLEQSIEEIWSAPQWDIARTCHDCQVLGCIWYSSQPITSFAKNYMNGLSRIINQHKPDLLG
;
A
#
# COMPACT_ATOMS: atom_id res chain seq x y z
N MET A 1 13.64 5.75 -11.23
CA MET A 1 14.35 4.66 -11.96
C MET A 1 13.66 4.39 -13.30
N GLU A 2 14.41 4.11 -14.37
CA GLU A 2 13.82 3.65 -15.62
C GLU A 2 13.35 2.18 -15.49
N VAL A 3 12.11 1.89 -15.89
CA VAL A 3 11.57 0.53 -15.82
C VAL A 3 12.10 -0.31 -16.98
N ASP A 4 12.72 -1.45 -16.68
CA ASP A 4 13.10 -2.46 -17.68
C ASP A 4 11.84 -3.03 -18.36
N LYS A 5 11.55 -2.50 -19.55
CA LYS A 5 10.37 -2.86 -20.36
C LYS A 5 10.44 -4.32 -20.81
N VAL A 6 11.62 -4.85 -21.12
CA VAL A 6 11.81 -6.22 -21.61
C VAL A 6 11.51 -7.21 -20.50
N ARG A 7 12.10 -7.00 -19.31
CA ARG A 7 11.79 -7.81 -18.11
C ARG A 7 10.30 -7.76 -17.79
N THR A 8 9.71 -6.57 -17.80
CA THR A 8 8.29 -6.35 -17.47
C THR A 8 7.36 -7.09 -18.43
N LEU A 9 7.58 -6.93 -19.75
CA LEU A 9 6.80 -7.63 -20.77
C LEU A 9 6.94 -9.15 -20.65
N LYS A 10 8.15 -9.66 -20.45
CA LYS A 10 8.39 -11.10 -20.27
C LYS A 10 7.61 -11.68 -19.08
N LEU A 11 7.63 -10.98 -17.94
CA LEU A 11 6.90 -11.39 -16.74
C LEU A 11 5.38 -11.33 -16.94
N LEU A 12 4.87 -10.26 -17.55
CA LEU A 12 3.45 -10.12 -17.88
C LEU A 12 2.98 -11.20 -18.86
N SER A 13 3.77 -11.51 -19.90
CA SER A 13 3.47 -12.58 -20.85
C SER A 13 3.42 -13.94 -20.14
N ARG A 14 4.40 -14.24 -19.28
CA ARG A 14 4.42 -15.48 -18.48
C ARG A 14 3.23 -15.54 -17.51
N TRP A 15 2.88 -14.42 -16.87
CA TRP A 15 1.73 -14.34 -15.98
C TRP A 15 0.42 -14.63 -16.74
N SER A 16 0.23 -13.99 -17.91
CA SER A 16 -0.93 -14.23 -18.77
C SER A 16 -1.04 -15.68 -19.25
N LEU A 17 0.07 -16.30 -19.67
CA LEU A 17 0.11 -17.71 -20.05
C LEU A 17 -0.29 -18.63 -18.88
N ASN A 18 0.20 -18.35 -17.67
CA ASN A 18 -0.21 -19.11 -16.47
C ASN A 18 -1.72 -19.00 -16.23
N ARG A 19 -2.32 -17.82 -16.45
CA ARG A 19 -3.76 -17.62 -16.31
C ARG A 19 -4.58 -18.42 -17.32
N VAL A 20 -4.13 -18.51 -18.57
CA VAL A 20 -4.80 -19.32 -19.60
C VAL A 20 -4.90 -20.80 -19.20
N VAL A 21 -3.88 -21.32 -18.52
CA VAL A 21 -3.85 -22.70 -18.02
C VAL A 21 -4.34 -22.85 -16.56
N GLY A 22 -5.03 -21.84 -16.03
CA GLY A 22 -5.65 -21.88 -14.69
C GLY A 22 -4.69 -21.74 -13.51
N LYS A 23 -3.40 -21.45 -13.72
CA LYS A 23 -2.40 -21.29 -12.65
C LYS A 23 -2.44 -19.87 -12.06
N ARG A 24 -2.51 -19.76 -10.73
CA ARG A 24 -2.37 -18.50 -9.99
C ARG A 24 -0.89 -18.15 -9.85
N ARG A 25 -0.52 -16.88 -10.03
CA ARG A 25 0.83 -16.35 -9.75
C ARG A 25 0.74 -14.91 -9.24
N PRO A 26 1.65 -14.50 -8.34
CA PRO A 26 1.70 -13.11 -7.92
C PRO A 26 2.26 -12.26 -9.06
N LEU A 27 1.83 -11.01 -9.10
CA LEU A 27 2.28 -9.99 -10.04
C LEU A 27 2.92 -8.80 -9.31
N VAL A 28 2.44 -8.52 -8.09
CA VAL A 28 2.96 -7.46 -7.22
C VAL A 28 3.49 -8.09 -5.93
N ALA A 29 4.61 -7.58 -5.43
CA ALA A 29 5.15 -7.93 -4.12
C ALA A 29 4.92 -6.79 -3.14
N VAL A 30 4.60 -7.15 -1.90
CA VAL A 30 4.50 -6.23 -0.77
C VAL A 30 5.42 -6.77 0.31
N PHE A 31 6.43 -5.99 0.67
CA PHE A 31 7.46 -6.37 1.63
C PHE A 31 7.29 -5.53 2.88
N SER A 32 6.75 -6.15 3.94
CA SER A 32 6.71 -5.56 5.27
C SER A 32 8.07 -5.75 5.93
N LEU A 33 8.95 -4.75 5.83
CA LEU A 33 10.37 -4.90 6.15
C LEU A 33 10.66 -5.09 7.64
N THR A 34 9.80 -4.58 8.51
CA THR A 34 9.99 -4.71 9.96
C THR A 34 8.67 -4.82 10.69
N HIS A 35 8.67 -5.49 11.85
CA HIS A 35 7.55 -5.41 12.78
C HIS A 35 7.50 -4.08 13.56
N TYR A 36 8.59 -3.29 13.59
CA TYR A 36 8.65 -2.05 14.36
C TYR A 36 8.03 -0.85 13.64
N CYS A 37 7.11 -0.16 14.31
CA CYS A 37 6.58 1.13 13.89
C CYS A 37 6.70 2.13 15.04
N ASN A 38 7.10 3.35 14.75
CA ASN A 38 7.14 4.42 15.74
C ASN A 38 5.76 5.04 16.05
N PHE A 39 4.68 4.64 15.35
CA PHE A 39 3.31 5.12 15.55
C PHE A 39 2.42 4.07 16.26
N TYR A 40 1.24 4.48 16.75
CA TYR A 40 0.25 3.61 17.41
C TYR A 40 -1.13 3.72 16.75
N CYS A 41 -1.17 3.57 15.43
CA CYS A 41 -2.40 3.73 14.66
C CYS A 41 -3.41 2.64 15.06
N PRO A 42 -4.61 2.97 15.61
CA PRO A 42 -5.54 1.97 16.15
C PRO A 42 -6.04 0.96 15.08
N MET A 43 -6.13 1.38 13.83
CA MET A 43 -6.51 0.52 12.70
C MET A 43 -5.41 -0.44 12.22
N CYS A 44 -4.16 -0.24 12.66
CA CYS A 44 -3.00 -0.91 12.06
C CYS A 44 -2.54 -2.10 12.91
N PRO A 45 -2.22 -3.27 12.32
CA PRO A 45 -1.65 -4.40 13.06
C PRO A 45 -0.28 -4.09 13.67
N PHE A 46 0.47 -3.14 13.11
CA PHE A 46 1.76 -2.66 13.67
C PHE A 46 1.61 -1.58 14.75
N GLY A 47 0.39 -1.06 14.94
CA GLY A 47 0.08 -0.07 15.97
C GLY A 47 0.06 -0.72 17.35
N GLU A 48 1.23 -0.98 17.92
CA GLU A 48 1.41 -1.54 19.28
C GLU A 48 2.02 -0.49 20.23
N SER A 49 1.46 -0.39 21.43
CA SER A 49 1.83 0.58 22.46
C SER A 49 3.09 0.12 23.20
N ASN A 50 3.24 -1.20 23.34
CA ASN A 50 4.42 -1.84 23.88
C ASN A 50 5.59 -1.82 22.89
N LYS A 51 6.25 -0.65 22.76
CA LYS A 51 7.41 -0.48 21.87
C LYS A 51 8.61 -1.34 22.26
N GLU A 52 8.80 -1.62 23.55
CA GLU A 52 9.86 -2.53 24.00
C GLU A 52 9.61 -3.96 23.50
N GLY A 53 8.37 -4.44 23.63
CA GLY A 53 7.97 -5.74 23.09
C GLY A 53 8.12 -5.83 21.57
N GLN A 54 7.79 -4.75 20.86
CA GLN A 54 7.97 -4.68 19.42
C GLN A 54 9.46 -4.73 19.02
N LEU A 55 10.35 -4.05 19.75
CA LEU A 55 11.80 -4.12 19.54
C LEU A 55 12.36 -5.52 19.85
N LYS A 56 11.87 -6.19 20.89
CA LYS A 56 12.21 -7.60 21.17
C LYS A 56 11.80 -8.51 20.01
N LEU A 57 10.57 -8.34 19.51
CA LEU A 57 10.07 -9.08 18.35
C LEU A 57 10.95 -8.86 17.11
N VAL A 58 11.37 -7.62 16.84
CA VAL A 58 12.31 -7.31 15.75
C VAL A 58 13.62 -8.08 15.93
N ASN A 59 14.24 -8.01 17.11
CA ASN A 59 15.52 -8.68 17.35
C ASN A 59 15.42 -10.21 17.24
N GLU A 60 14.28 -10.79 17.58
CA GLU A 60 14.07 -12.24 17.56
C GLU A 60 13.62 -12.77 16.20
N ARG A 61 12.85 -12.00 15.43
CA ARG A 61 12.12 -12.50 14.25
C ARG A 61 12.31 -11.72 12.97
N ASP A 62 12.73 -10.46 13.01
CA ASP A 62 12.93 -9.72 11.75
C ASP A 62 14.07 -10.35 10.95
N LEU A 63 13.85 -10.46 9.64
CA LEU A 63 14.85 -10.93 8.71
C LEU A 63 16.06 -9.98 8.70
N THR A 64 17.22 -10.61 8.64
CA THR A 64 18.49 -9.95 8.33
C THR A 64 18.48 -9.40 6.91
N THR A 65 19.40 -8.48 6.61
CA THR A 65 19.58 -7.90 5.28
C THR A 65 19.77 -8.97 4.19
N GLU A 66 20.57 -9.99 4.46
CA GLU A 66 20.86 -11.07 3.50
C GLU A 66 19.65 -11.99 3.27
N GLN A 67 18.86 -12.25 4.30
CA GLN A 67 17.61 -12.98 4.15
C GLN A 67 16.60 -12.20 3.30
N TRP A 68 16.50 -10.88 3.50
CA TRP A 68 15.68 -10.03 2.65
C TRP A 68 16.13 -10.05 1.18
N LYS A 69 17.43 -9.91 0.92
CA LYS A 69 18.00 -10.01 -0.43
C LYS A 69 17.65 -11.34 -1.10
N SER A 70 17.78 -12.45 -0.38
CA SER A 70 17.39 -13.79 -0.85
C SER A 70 15.90 -13.86 -1.21
N ILE A 71 15.02 -13.25 -0.40
CA ILE A 71 13.60 -13.15 -0.71
C ILE A 71 13.35 -12.29 -1.95
N PHE A 72 14.03 -11.15 -2.09
CA PHE A 72 13.91 -10.28 -3.25
C PHE A 72 14.31 -11.01 -4.54
N ASP A 73 15.38 -11.81 -4.53
CA ASP A 73 15.79 -12.65 -5.65
C ASP A 73 14.75 -13.73 -6.00
N LYS A 74 14.13 -14.35 -4.99
CA LYS A 74 13.06 -15.33 -5.21
C LYS A 74 11.83 -14.66 -5.84
N VAL A 75 11.37 -13.56 -5.28
CA VAL A 75 10.11 -12.89 -5.64
C VAL A 75 10.21 -12.12 -6.96
N SER A 76 11.35 -11.50 -7.26
CA SER A 76 11.58 -10.73 -8.50
C SER A 76 11.48 -11.58 -9.77
N LYS A 77 11.51 -12.91 -9.68
CA LYS A 77 11.29 -13.82 -10.82
C LYS A 77 9.83 -13.92 -11.26
N TYR A 78 8.90 -13.39 -10.46
CA TYR A 78 7.45 -13.45 -10.68
C TYR A 78 6.82 -12.07 -10.75
N CYS A 79 7.21 -11.18 -9.84
CA CYS A 79 6.58 -9.88 -9.68
C CYS A 79 7.23 -8.81 -10.56
N VAL A 80 6.40 -7.94 -11.14
CA VAL A 80 6.84 -6.80 -11.96
C VAL A 80 7.05 -5.53 -11.13
N TRP A 81 6.49 -5.50 -9.91
CA TRP A 81 6.53 -4.36 -9.01
C TRP A 81 6.63 -4.81 -7.56
N SER A 82 7.37 -4.07 -6.74
CA SER A 82 7.39 -4.22 -5.28
C SER A 82 6.95 -2.96 -4.56
N ILE A 83 6.31 -3.15 -3.42
CA ILE A 83 5.91 -2.11 -2.49
C ILE A 83 6.64 -2.42 -1.19
N ILE A 84 7.41 -1.45 -0.70
CA ILE A 84 8.02 -1.53 0.62
C ILE A 84 7.10 -0.86 1.63
N GLU A 85 6.80 -1.58 2.71
CA GLU A 85 6.02 -1.15 3.85
C GLU A 85 6.52 -1.86 5.12
N GLY A 86 5.64 -2.10 6.10
CA GLY A 86 5.89 -2.91 7.28
C GLY A 86 6.45 -2.10 8.42
N GLY A 87 5.75 -2.15 9.55
CA GLY A 87 5.98 -1.24 10.66
C GLY A 87 6.15 0.19 10.13
N GLU A 88 7.32 0.78 10.34
CA GLU A 88 7.82 1.89 9.53
C GLU A 88 9.16 1.48 8.88
N PRO A 89 9.22 1.27 7.55
CA PRO A 89 10.43 0.75 6.89
C PRO A 89 11.64 1.68 7.05
N THR A 90 11.42 3.01 7.09
CA THR A 90 12.51 3.99 7.25
C THR A 90 13.13 4.00 8.65
N SER A 91 12.57 3.24 9.59
CA SER A 91 13.17 3.02 10.92
C SER A 91 14.30 1.99 10.92
N ARG A 92 14.39 1.15 9.88
CA ARG A 92 15.45 0.14 9.79
C ARG A 92 16.82 0.77 9.50
N PRO A 93 17.89 0.41 10.22
CA PRO A 93 19.23 0.90 9.94
C PRO A 93 19.74 0.57 8.52
N ASP A 94 19.33 -0.58 7.97
CA ASP A 94 19.73 -1.09 6.66
C ASP A 94 18.73 -0.74 5.53
N PHE A 95 17.76 0.15 5.79
CA PHE A 95 16.70 0.50 4.84
C PHE A 95 17.25 0.91 3.46
N MET A 96 18.25 1.80 3.43
CA MET A 96 18.86 2.30 2.19
C MET A 96 19.58 1.21 1.39
N ASP A 97 20.13 0.20 2.07
CA ASP A 97 20.80 -0.92 1.41
C ASP A 97 19.79 -1.86 0.76
N LEU A 98 18.65 -2.10 1.43
CA LEU A 98 17.55 -2.92 0.91
C LEU A 98 16.92 -2.31 -0.35
N VAL A 99 16.61 -1.00 -0.36
CA VAL A 99 16.08 -0.32 -1.55
C VAL A 99 17.11 -0.27 -2.68
N SER A 100 18.39 -0.06 -2.35
CA SER A 100 19.47 -0.05 -3.34
C SER A 100 19.66 -1.44 -3.98
N TYR A 101 19.41 -2.51 -3.23
CA TYR A 101 19.49 -3.87 -3.76
C TYR A 101 18.30 -4.20 -4.68
N LEU A 102 17.08 -3.82 -4.30
CA LEU A 102 15.92 -3.97 -5.21
C LEU A 102 16.14 -3.23 -6.53
N TYR A 103 16.76 -2.04 -6.47
CA TYR A 103 17.20 -1.30 -7.65
C TYR A 103 18.22 -2.09 -8.48
N SER A 104 19.25 -2.67 -7.86
CA SER A 104 20.32 -3.39 -8.59
C SER A 104 19.84 -4.66 -9.30
N ILE A 105 18.75 -5.28 -8.84
CA ILE A 105 18.11 -6.43 -9.49
C ILE A 105 16.99 -6.03 -10.47
N ASN A 106 16.90 -4.73 -10.84
CA ASN A 106 15.91 -4.17 -11.75
C ASN A 106 14.45 -4.44 -11.33
N MET A 107 14.16 -4.30 -10.03
CA MET A 107 12.81 -4.44 -9.49
C MET A 107 12.18 -3.07 -9.20
N PRO A 108 11.22 -2.61 -10.04
CA PRO A 108 10.44 -1.40 -9.78
C PRO A 108 9.83 -1.38 -8.39
N THR A 109 10.19 -0.37 -7.58
CA THR A 109 9.82 -0.31 -6.18
C THR A 109 9.18 1.02 -5.81
N SER A 110 8.09 0.99 -5.04
CA SER A 110 7.52 2.14 -4.35
C SER A 110 7.64 1.98 -2.84
N LEU A 111 7.66 3.10 -2.10
CA LEU A 111 7.76 3.13 -0.64
C LEU A 111 6.46 3.64 -0.03
N ILE A 112 5.87 2.91 0.91
CA ILE A 112 4.84 3.42 1.83
C ILE A 112 5.53 3.80 3.13
N THR A 113 5.29 5.01 3.63
CA THR A 113 5.88 5.51 4.89
C THR A 113 4.97 6.51 5.57
N ASN A 114 4.98 6.50 6.91
CA ASN A 114 4.33 7.50 7.75
C ASN A 114 5.02 8.88 7.70
N CYS A 115 6.12 8.99 6.95
CA CYS A 115 6.87 10.21 6.67
C CYS A 115 7.60 10.82 7.88
N SER A 116 7.46 10.30 9.10
CA SER A 116 7.99 10.92 10.32
C SER A 116 9.52 10.86 10.43
N LEU A 117 10.17 9.93 9.72
CA LEU A 117 11.62 9.74 9.73
C LEU A 117 12.31 10.18 8.44
N LEU A 118 11.62 10.79 7.48
CA LEU A 118 12.25 11.15 6.18
C LEU A 118 13.45 12.09 6.32
N HIS A 119 13.51 12.91 7.38
CA HIS A 119 14.67 13.75 7.69
C HIS A 119 15.96 12.97 7.99
N THR A 120 15.88 11.68 8.32
CA THR A 120 17.05 10.81 8.54
C THR A 120 17.49 10.09 7.26
N VAL A 121 16.68 10.16 6.21
CA VAL A 121 16.89 9.45 4.95
C VAL A 121 17.50 10.38 3.91
N ASN A 122 18.51 9.91 3.18
CA ASN A 122 19.02 10.65 2.03
C ASN A 122 18.03 10.56 0.86
N LEU A 123 17.10 11.53 0.78
CA LEU A 123 16.02 11.56 -0.22
C LEU A 123 16.54 11.66 -1.66
N GLU A 124 17.63 12.40 -1.88
CA GLU A 124 18.28 12.51 -3.20
C GLU A 124 18.83 11.18 -3.70
N LYS A 125 19.32 10.34 -2.78
CA LYS A 125 19.76 8.98 -3.11
C LYS A 125 18.56 8.04 -3.23
N LEU A 126 17.58 8.15 -2.33
CA LEU A 126 16.37 7.33 -2.34
C LEU A 126 15.61 7.45 -3.66
N ARG A 127 15.41 8.67 -4.19
CA ARG A 127 14.68 8.89 -5.46
C ARG A 127 15.32 8.21 -6.67
N GLN A 128 16.59 7.81 -6.59
CA GLN A 128 17.24 7.03 -7.64
C GLN A 128 16.78 5.57 -7.62
N TYR A 129 16.47 5.04 -6.44
CA TYR A 129 16.16 3.63 -6.20
C TYR A 129 14.67 3.30 -6.26
N ILE A 130 13.81 4.26 -5.94
CA ILE A 130 12.35 4.07 -5.95
C ILE A 130 11.67 4.86 -7.08
N GLN A 131 10.43 4.50 -7.35
CA GLN A 131 9.58 5.16 -8.34
C GLN A 131 8.79 6.31 -7.75
N PHE A 132 8.22 6.11 -6.56
CA PHE A 132 7.52 7.14 -5.81
C PHE A 132 7.35 6.74 -4.34
N ILE A 133 7.02 7.74 -3.52
CA ILE A 133 6.63 7.56 -2.12
C ILE A 133 5.11 7.72 -1.98
N THR A 134 4.47 6.77 -1.33
CA THR A 134 3.09 6.86 -0.85
C THR A 134 3.12 7.38 0.59
N CYS A 135 2.78 8.65 0.76
CA CYS A 135 2.79 9.32 2.06
C CYS A 135 1.50 9.00 2.82
N SER A 136 1.65 8.43 4.00
CA SER A 136 0.54 8.08 4.88
C SER A 136 -0.02 9.33 5.60
N ILE A 137 -0.90 10.07 4.92
CA ILE A 137 -1.50 11.33 5.38
C ILE A 137 -3.01 11.14 5.48
N ASP A 138 -3.46 10.57 6.60
CA ASP A 138 -4.89 10.28 6.78
C ASP A 138 -5.73 11.52 7.03
N SER A 139 -5.12 12.56 7.58
CA SER A 139 -5.76 13.86 7.73
C SER A 139 -4.76 14.99 7.55
N VAL A 140 -5.26 16.12 7.08
CA VAL A 140 -4.50 17.35 6.88
C VAL A 140 -4.58 18.28 8.10
N TYR A 141 -5.42 17.93 9.08
CA TYR A 141 -5.59 18.65 10.33
C TYR A 141 -5.02 17.85 11.51
N GLU A 142 -4.47 18.57 12.48
CA GLU A 142 -3.71 17.97 13.58
C GLU A 142 -4.54 17.00 14.43
N GLU A 143 -5.71 17.44 14.90
CA GLU A 143 -6.54 16.69 15.84
C GLU A 143 -7.03 15.35 15.26
N PRO A 144 -7.70 15.32 14.09
CA PRO A 144 -8.04 14.06 13.42
C PRO A 144 -6.82 13.22 13.05
N TYR A 145 -5.71 13.82 12.58
CA TYR A 145 -4.49 13.05 12.28
C TYR A 145 -3.96 12.33 13.53
N CYS A 146 -3.87 13.03 14.65
CA CYS A 146 -3.38 12.47 15.91
C CYS A 146 -4.28 11.33 16.41
N LYS A 147 -5.61 11.46 16.28
CA LYS A 147 -6.57 10.40 16.62
C LYS A 147 -6.41 9.17 15.73
N VAL A 148 -6.31 9.36 14.42
CA VAL A 148 -6.20 8.26 13.45
C VAL A 148 -4.86 7.56 13.55
N ARG A 149 -3.77 8.31 13.75
CA ARG A 149 -2.40 7.77 13.77
C ARG A 149 -1.89 7.38 15.14
N GLY A 150 -2.61 7.74 16.21
CA GLY A 150 -2.19 7.48 17.59
C GLY A 150 -0.85 8.16 17.91
N VAL A 151 -0.73 9.43 17.56
CA VAL A 151 0.51 10.20 17.74
C VAL A 151 0.25 11.56 18.39
N SER A 152 1.32 12.19 18.86
CA SER A 152 1.27 13.55 19.42
C SER A 152 1.21 14.63 18.34
N SER A 153 0.72 15.81 18.72
CA SER A 153 0.81 17.05 17.94
C SER A 153 2.25 17.33 17.42
N LYS A 154 3.26 17.11 18.28
CA LYS A 154 4.68 17.23 17.88
C LYS A 154 5.03 16.32 16.72
N THR A 155 4.51 15.09 16.71
CA THR A 155 4.72 14.13 15.62
C THR A 155 4.02 14.57 14.35
N PHE A 156 2.80 15.09 14.44
CA PHE A 156 2.08 15.66 13.29
C PHE A 156 2.89 16.79 12.64
N HIS A 157 3.35 17.77 13.42
CA HIS A 157 4.19 18.86 12.88
C HIS A 157 5.48 18.34 12.25
N LYS A 158 6.13 17.33 12.87
CA LYS A 158 7.31 16.70 12.29
C LYS A 158 7.04 16.04 10.94
N VAL A 159 5.87 15.42 10.77
CA VAL A 159 5.44 14.86 9.49
C VAL A 159 5.27 15.97 8.45
N MET A 160 4.61 17.08 8.80
CA MET A 160 4.41 18.21 7.88
C MET A 160 5.74 18.89 7.46
N GLU A 161 6.69 19.02 8.38
CA GLU A 161 8.06 19.45 8.06
C GLU A 161 8.73 18.50 7.07
N ASN A 162 8.61 17.19 7.29
CA ASN A 162 9.22 16.19 6.44
C ASN A 162 8.56 16.10 5.05
N ILE A 163 7.26 16.40 4.93
CA ILE A 163 6.60 16.57 3.64
C ILE A 163 7.19 17.78 2.89
N THR A 164 7.45 18.88 3.60
CA THR A 164 8.14 20.04 3.00
C THR A 164 9.53 19.67 2.50
N LEU A 165 10.30 18.91 3.28
CA LEU A 165 11.60 18.37 2.86
C LEU A 165 11.47 17.45 1.64
N LEU A 166 10.43 16.61 1.60
CA LEU A 166 10.16 15.71 0.50
C LEU A 166 9.89 16.48 -0.81
N ASN A 167 9.08 17.54 -0.74
CA ASN A 167 8.84 18.46 -1.86
C ASN A 167 10.14 19.07 -2.38
N GLN A 168 11.01 19.56 -1.48
CA GLN A 168 12.29 20.18 -1.85
C GLN A 168 13.26 19.22 -2.54
N SER A 169 13.21 17.93 -2.18
CA SER A 169 14.04 16.88 -2.82
C SER A 169 13.56 16.47 -4.22
N ASN A 170 12.45 17.03 -4.71
CA ASN A 170 11.80 16.64 -5.97
C ASN A 170 11.55 15.12 -6.09
N THR A 171 11.32 14.46 -4.95
CA THR A 171 10.98 13.04 -4.93
C THR A 171 9.49 12.89 -5.23
N SER A 172 9.16 12.11 -6.26
CA SER A 172 7.77 11.85 -6.64
C SER A 172 7.00 11.20 -5.49
N HIS A 173 5.85 11.76 -5.13
CA HIS A 173 5.02 11.24 -4.07
C HIS A 173 3.54 11.59 -4.24
N TYR A 174 2.68 10.90 -3.50
CA TYR A 174 1.26 11.20 -3.39
C TYR A 174 0.76 10.81 -2.00
N PHE A 175 -0.40 11.33 -1.60
CA PHE A 175 -0.98 11.03 -0.29
C PHE A 175 -1.91 9.84 -0.35
N ASN A 176 -1.78 8.93 0.61
CA ASN A 176 -2.77 7.91 0.87
C ASN A 176 -3.46 8.22 2.19
N SER A 177 -4.79 8.28 2.17
CA SER A 177 -5.61 8.42 3.36
C SER A 177 -6.53 7.22 3.56
N VAL A 178 -6.51 6.71 4.78
CA VAL A 178 -7.53 5.80 5.30
C VAL A 178 -8.62 6.63 5.97
N ILE A 179 -9.84 6.56 5.42
CA ILE A 179 -11.02 7.26 5.92
C ILE A 179 -11.62 6.46 7.08
N THR A 180 -11.72 7.10 8.23
CA THR A 180 -12.27 6.61 9.49
C THR A 180 -13.36 7.56 9.98
N LYS A 181 -14.09 7.17 11.03
CA LYS A 181 -15.05 8.06 11.70
C LYS A 181 -14.43 9.33 12.31
N PHE A 182 -13.10 9.45 12.36
CA PHE A 182 -12.42 10.60 12.97
C PHE A 182 -12.04 11.69 11.98
N ASN A 183 -12.02 11.41 10.69
CA ASN A 183 -11.56 12.33 9.65
C ASN A 183 -12.56 12.50 8.50
N THR A 184 -13.83 12.11 8.67
CA THR A 184 -14.80 12.21 7.56
C THR A 184 -15.11 13.63 7.14
N ASP A 185 -15.09 14.58 8.08
CA ASP A 185 -15.56 15.96 7.83
C ASP A 185 -14.73 16.65 6.74
N GLU A 186 -13.42 16.47 6.74
CA GLU A 186 -12.49 17.04 5.75
C GLU A 186 -12.66 16.46 4.33
N PHE A 187 -13.24 15.26 4.20
CA PHE A 187 -13.63 14.70 2.90
C PHE A 187 -15.01 15.17 2.47
N ILE A 188 -15.93 15.35 3.42
CA ILE A 188 -17.29 15.84 3.15
C ILE A 188 -17.25 17.29 2.68
N ASP A 189 -16.50 18.15 3.37
CA ASP A 189 -16.35 19.57 3.01
C ASP A 189 -15.29 19.84 1.93
N GLN A 190 -14.61 18.78 1.46
CA GLN A 190 -13.56 18.80 0.44
C GLN A 190 -12.27 19.56 0.83
N SER A 191 -12.14 20.02 2.08
CA SER A 191 -10.96 20.77 2.54
C SER A 191 -9.69 19.93 2.58
N TYR A 192 -9.80 18.61 2.70
CA TYR A 192 -8.65 17.69 2.58
C TYR A 192 -7.92 17.88 1.25
N PHE A 193 -8.66 18.01 0.14
CA PHE A 193 -8.07 18.07 -1.20
C PHE A 193 -7.30 19.37 -1.44
N GLU A 194 -7.88 20.50 -1.03
CA GLU A 194 -7.20 21.80 -1.11
C GLU A 194 -5.93 21.81 -0.26
N LYS A 195 -5.99 21.27 0.96
CA LYS A 195 -4.82 21.22 1.82
C LYS A 195 -3.76 20.24 1.31
N ALA A 196 -4.16 19.10 0.74
CA ALA A 196 -3.23 18.15 0.12
C ALA A 196 -2.46 18.81 -1.04
N LYS A 197 -3.14 19.65 -1.85
CA LYS A 197 -2.52 20.45 -2.90
C LYS A 197 -1.50 21.45 -2.34
N GLU A 198 -1.87 22.19 -1.30
CA GLU A 198 -0.96 23.14 -0.62
C GLU A 198 0.29 22.44 -0.08
N LEU A 199 0.13 21.22 0.42
CA LEU A 199 1.22 20.39 0.94
C LEU A 199 2.06 19.71 -0.17
N GLY A 200 1.77 19.98 -1.44
CA GLY A 200 2.58 19.52 -2.58
C GLY A 200 2.13 18.20 -3.23
N SER A 201 1.00 17.63 -2.80
CA SER A 201 0.49 16.39 -3.37
C SER A 201 -0.42 16.65 -4.58
N ASN A 202 -0.07 16.06 -5.73
CA ASN A 202 -0.85 16.16 -6.96
C ASN A 202 -1.84 14.99 -7.16
N ALA A 203 -1.80 14.00 -6.28
CA ALA A 203 -2.71 12.86 -6.31
C ALA A 203 -3.04 12.38 -4.89
N VAL A 204 -4.21 11.76 -4.73
CA VAL A 204 -4.65 11.17 -3.47
C VAL A 204 -5.25 9.80 -3.71
N SER A 205 -4.92 8.84 -2.85
CA SER A 205 -5.52 7.52 -2.78
C SER A 205 -6.35 7.43 -1.51
N LEU A 206 -7.64 7.07 -1.64
CA LEU A 206 -8.62 7.15 -0.57
C LEU A 206 -9.34 5.83 -0.41
N THR A 207 -9.24 5.21 0.76
CA THR A 207 -9.99 3.97 1.08
C THR A 207 -10.59 4.08 2.46
N PHE A 208 -11.78 3.52 2.66
CA PHE A 208 -12.32 3.37 4.01
C PHE A 208 -11.52 2.34 4.81
N VAL A 209 -11.44 2.54 6.12
CA VAL A 209 -10.84 1.59 7.05
C VAL A 209 -11.59 0.26 7.05
N GLU A 210 -10.85 -0.85 7.05
CA GLU A 210 -11.38 -2.15 7.40
C GLU A 210 -10.99 -2.41 8.87
N ASP A 211 -11.97 -2.71 9.73
CA ASP A 211 -11.69 -2.95 11.13
C ASP A 211 -10.79 -4.18 11.31
N ARG A 212 -9.88 -4.10 12.29
CA ARG A 212 -9.03 -5.24 12.63
C ARG A 212 -9.89 -6.37 13.20
N ALA A 213 -9.56 -7.61 12.83
CA ALA A 213 -10.30 -8.78 13.29
C ALA A 213 -10.08 -9.09 14.79
N ASP A 214 -9.06 -8.51 15.42
CA ASP A 214 -8.64 -8.78 16.80
C ASP A 214 -9.00 -7.67 17.78
N VAL A 215 -9.83 -6.70 17.36
CA VAL A 215 -10.34 -5.63 18.23
C VAL A 215 -11.87 -5.65 18.29
N SER A 216 -12.44 -5.14 19.38
CA SER A 216 -13.90 -5.10 19.62
C SER A 216 -14.54 -3.76 19.25
N TYR A 217 -13.77 -2.82 18.72
CA TYR A 217 -14.24 -1.49 18.31
C TYR A 217 -14.25 -1.36 16.79
N SER A 218 -15.12 -0.46 16.30
CA SER A 218 -15.16 -0.08 14.89
C SER A 218 -14.70 1.35 14.67
N LEU A 219 -13.85 1.54 13.67
CA LEU A 219 -13.39 2.83 13.17
C LEU A 219 -14.08 3.21 11.85
N LEU A 220 -14.77 2.26 11.22
CA LEU A 220 -15.55 2.49 10.01
C LEU A 220 -16.68 3.50 10.30
N PRO A 221 -16.85 4.54 9.46
CA PRO A 221 -17.99 5.45 9.59
C PRO A 221 -19.32 4.72 9.38
N ASP A 222 -20.41 5.26 9.93
CA ASP A 222 -21.74 4.72 9.65
C ASP A 222 -22.12 4.89 8.17
N ARG A 223 -23.11 4.12 7.72
CA ARG A 223 -23.52 4.09 6.31
C ARG A 223 -23.91 5.46 5.75
N ASN A 224 -24.60 6.30 6.52
CA ASN A 224 -25.02 7.61 6.03
C ASN A 224 -23.81 8.54 5.86
N THR A 225 -22.86 8.48 6.80
CA THR A 225 -21.60 9.21 6.70
C THR A 225 -20.76 8.74 5.51
N MET A 226 -20.64 7.41 5.30
CA MET A 226 -19.93 6.87 4.12
C MET A 226 -20.54 7.34 2.80
N ILE A 227 -21.88 7.40 2.69
CA ILE A 227 -22.57 7.92 1.49
C ILE A 227 -22.17 9.38 1.24
N LYS A 228 -22.26 10.24 2.26
CA LYS A 228 -21.89 11.66 2.13
C LYS A 228 -20.44 11.85 1.69
N VAL A 229 -19.52 11.08 2.28
CA VAL A 229 -18.10 11.08 1.88
C VAL A 229 -17.97 10.66 0.42
N CYS A 230 -18.57 9.55 0.01
CA CYS A 230 -18.50 9.06 -1.38
C CYS A 230 -19.09 10.07 -2.38
N GLU A 231 -20.25 10.66 -2.09
CA GLU A 231 -20.88 11.68 -2.92
C GLU A 231 -19.98 12.91 -3.07
N SER A 232 -19.38 13.38 -1.98
CA SER A 232 -18.47 14.53 -2.00
C SER A 232 -17.19 14.24 -2.79
N ILE A 233 -16.59 13.06 -2.63
CA ILE A 233 -15.40 12.64 -3.39
C ILE A 233 -15.71 12.57 -4.90
N LEU A 234 -16.87 12.00 -5.26
CA LEU A 234 -17.31 11.91 -6.65
C LEU A 234 -17.61 13.29 -7.25
N ASP A 235 -18.21 14.19 -6.48
CA ASP A 235 -18.45 15.58 -6.88
C ASP A 235 -17.13 16.33 -7.10
N TYR A 236 -16.19 16.21 -6.16
CA TYR A 236 -14.85 16.78 -6.27
C TYR A 236 -14.15 16.30 -7.56
N GLY A 237 -14.14 14.99 -7.82
CA GLY A 237 -13.49 14.40 -8.99
C GLY A 237 -14.11 14.78 -10.34
N LYS A 238 -15.35 15.28 -10.36
CA LYS A 238 -15.99 15.83 -11.57
C LYS A 238 -15.59 17.29 -11.82
N LYS A 239 -15.37 18.05 -10.75
CA LYS A 239 -15.10 19.50 -10.80
C LYS A 239 -13.62 19.83 -10.90
N ASN A 240 -12.76 18.95 -10.37
CA ASN A 240 -11.33 19.22 -10.20
C ASN A 240 -10.49 18.15 -10.89
N THR A 241 -9.33 18.57 -11.40
CA THR A 241 -8.31 17.68 -11.96
C THR A 241 -7.20 17.36 -10.96
N PHE A 242 -6.98 18.22 -9.95
CA PHE A 242 -5.89 18.12 -8.98
C PHE A 242 -6.31 18.54 -7.55
N PRO A 243 -5.90 17.78 -6.50
CA PRO A 243 -5.23 16.49 -6.59
C PRO A 243 -6.10 15.43 -7.25
N LYS A 244 -5.47 14.64 -8.11
CA LYS A 244 -6.17 13.55 -8.79
C LYS A 244 -6.52 12.45 -7.81
N ILE A 245 -7.81 12.10 -7.73
CA ILE A 245 -8.24 10.91 -7.02
C ILE A 245 -7.79 9.69 -7.82
N MET A 246 -6.92 8.87 -7.21
CA MET A 246 -6.36 7.70 -7.87
C MET A 246 -7.39 6.57 -7.96
N ILE A 247 -8.18 6.39 -6.91
CA ILE A 247 -9.22 5.37 -6.81
C ILE A 247 -10.34 5.65 -7.81
N PRO A 248 -10.83 4.65 -8.57
CA PRO A 248 -11.80 4.91 -9.62
C PRO A 248 -13.17 5.23 -9.04
N PRO A 249 -13.99 6.05 -9.72
CA PRO A 249 -15.35 6.40 -9.28
C PRO A 249 -16.20 5.19 -8.89
N GLU A 250 -16.03 4.06 -9.59
CA GLU A 250 -16.79 2.84 -9.38
C GLU A 250 -16.67 2.29 -7.94
N TYR A 251 -15.54 2.52 -7.26
CA TYR A 251 -15.37 2.15 -5.86
C TYR A 251 -16.39 2.87 -4.96
N PHE A 252 -16.49 4.19 -5.11
CA PHE A 252 -17.39 5.03 -4.33
C PHE A 252 -18.86 4.79 -4.71
N GLU A 253 -19.14 4.61 -6.01
CA GLU A 253 -20.49 4.31 -6.50
C GLU A 253 -21.03 2.99 -5.95
N GLN A 254 -20.18 1.94 -5.86
CA GLN A 254 -20.56 0.66 -5.26
C GLN A 254 -20.89 0.82 -3.77
N ILE A 255 -20.11 1.59 -3.02
CA ILE A 255 -20.38 1.85 -1.60
C ILE A 255 -21.71 2.57 -1.42
N ILE A 256 -22.01 3.59 -2.23
CA ILE A 256 -23.30 4.29 -2.19
C ILE A 256 -24.45 3.30 -2.46
N LYS A 257 -24.34 2.53 -3.54
CA LYS A 257 -25.42 1.68 -4.04
C LYS A 257 -25.68 0.46 -3.16
N TYR A 258 -24.62 -0.21 -2.71
CA TYR A 258 -24.69 -1.51 -2.05
C TYR A 258 -24.28 -1.47 -0.57
N GLY A 259 -23.75 -0.35 -0.08
CA GLY A 259 -23.15 -0.26 1.26
C GLY A 259 -21.80 -0.97 1.39
N ARG A 260 -21.26 -1.49 0.28
CA ARG A 260 -20.01 -2.26 0.20
C ARG A 260 -19.47 -2.25 -1.21
N THR A 261 -18.20 -2.59 -1.38
CA THR A 261 -17.64 -2.87 -2.71
C THR A 261 -18.07 -4.24 -3.24
N THR A 262 -18.10 -4.40 -4.56
CA THR A 262 -18.48 -5.67 -5.22
C THR A 262 -17.35 -6.21 -6.08
N PHE A 263 -17.22 -7.54 -6.11
CA PHE A 263 -16.25 -8.29 -6.90
C PHE A 263 -16.73 -9.72 -7.10
N ASP A 264 -16.28 -10.39 -8.15
CA ASP A 264 -16.65 -11.80 -8.43
C ASP A 264 -15.70 -12.78 -7.73
N GLU A 265 -14.40 -12.46 -7.69
CA GLU A 265 -13.36 -13.25 -7.02
C GLU A 265 -12.39 -12.31 -6.30
N CYS A 266 -11.98 -12.69 -5.09
CA CYS A 266 -10.97 -11.93 -4.35
C CYS A 266 -9.61 -12.06 -5.06
N GLY A 267 -9.12 -10.95 -5.60
CA GLY A 267 -7.88 -10.88 -6.38
C GLY A 267 -6.61 -10.88 -5.55
N VAL A 268 -6.67 -11.20 -4.26
CA VAL A 268 -5.52 -11.16 -3.34
C VAL A 268 -4.35 -12.04 -3.80
N TRP A 269 -4.61 -13.14 -4.51
CA TRP A 269 -3.57 -14.00 -5.10
C TRP A 269 -2.71 -13.31 -6.17
N LYS A 270 -3.10 -12.14 -6.67
CA LYS A 270 -2.28 -11.33 -7.59
C LYS A 270 -1.15 -10.59 -6.87
N SER A 271 -1.14 -10.61 -5.54
CA SER A 271 -0.09 -9.98 -4.72
C SER A 271 0.50 -10.98 -3.74
N THR A 272 1.80 -10.90 -3.49
CA THR A 272 2.45 -11.59 -2.38
C THR A 272 2.74 -10.61 -1.25
N PHE A 273 2.26 -10.90 -0.04
CA PHE A 273 2.54 -10.11 1.15
C PHE A 273 3.53 -10.88 2.00
N VAL A 274 4.76 -10.37 2.09
CA VAL A 274 5.84 -10.99 2.86
C VAL A 274 6.05 -10.18 4.13
N ASN A 275 5.87 -10.83 5.27
CA ASN A 275 6.07 -10.23 6.58
C ASN A 275 7.54 -10.15 6.95
N ALA A 276 7.82 -9.44 8.04
CA ALA A 276 9.18 -9.17 8.47
C ALA A 276 9.95 -10.40 8.96
N ASP A 277 9.28 -11.53 9.20
CA ASP A 277 9.86 -12.84 9.52
C ASP A 277 9.92 -13.81 8.31
N GLY A 278 9.62 -13.29 7.11
CA GLY A 278 9.58 -14.08 5.88
C GLY A 278 8.27 -14.83 5.66
N THR A 279 7.31 -14.73 6.58
CA THR A 279 6.03 -15.42 6.44
C THR A 279 5.16 -14.81 5.34
N VAL A 280 4.35 -15.68 4.72
CA VAL A 280 3.33 -15.33 3.72
C VAL A 280 2.04 -16.05 4.11
N MET A 281 0.97 -15.29 4.32
CA MET A 281 -0.36 -15.83 4.66
C MET A 281 -1.22 -16.02 3.41
N VAL A 282 -1.87 -17.18 3.30
CA VAL A 282 -2.71 -17.56 2.16
C VAL A 282 -4.13 -17.90 2.63
N PRO A 283 -5.21 -17.32 2.07
CA PRO A 283 -5.18 -16.35 0.99
C PRO A 283 -4.85 -14.93 1.46
N CYS A 284 -5.06 -14.62 2.75
CA CYS A 284 -4.78 -13.30 3.31
C CYS A 284 -4.67 -13.34 4.85
N TRP A 285 -4.37 -12.19 5.44
CA TRP A 285 -4.18 -11.99 6.88
C TRP A 285 -5.39 -12.35 7.75
N LYS A 286 -6.62 -12.38 7.21
CA LYS A 286 -7.82 -12.81 7.96
C LYS A 286 -7.78 -14.33 8.28
N PHE A 287 -6.91 -15.09 7.62
CA PHE A 287 -6.74 -16.54 7.80
C PHE A 287 -5.38 -16.84 8.44
N ASN A 288 -5.23 -16.51 9.72
CA ASN A 288 -3.96 -16.56 10.45
C ASN A 288 -3.61 -17.93 11.08
N LYS A 289 -4.19 -19.03 10.57
CA LYS A 289 -3.89 -20.38 11.06
C LYS A 289 -2.55 -20.87 10.52
N SER A 290 -1.92 -21.82 11.22
CA SER A 290 -0.66 -22.44 10.79
C SER A 290 -0.77 -23.08 9.40
N GLU A 291 -1.90 -23.72 9.10
CA GLU A 291 -2.17 -24.30 7.78
C GLU A 291 -2.23 -23.27 6.64
N ASN A 292 -2.42 -21.98 6.96
CA ASN A 292 -2.47 -20.87 6.02
C ASN A 292 -1.17 -20.05 5.97
N THR A 293 -0.17 -20.40 6.78
CA THR A 293 1.05 -19.60 6.96
C THR A 293 2.24 -20.37 6.40
N TYR A 294 2.89 -19.77 5.40
CA TYR A 294 4.10 -20.28 4.75
C TYR A 294 5.28 -19.35 5.04
N ASN A 295 6.51 -19.76 4.70
CA ASN A 295 7.71 -18.93 4.85
C ASN A 295 8.60 -18.98 3.60
N LEU A 296 8.93 -17.83 3.03
CA LEU A 296 9.76 -17.76 1.82
C LEU A 296 11.24 -18.11 2.04
N LEU A 297 11.69 -18.29 3.29
CA LEU A 297 12.98 -18.91 3.58
C LEU A 297 12.97 -20.41 3.27
N GLU A 298 11.83 -21.07 3.48
CA GLU A 298 11.68 -22.52 3.41
C GLU A 298 11.03 -22.98 2.10
N GLN A 299 9.97 -22.30 1.67
CA GLN A 299 9.21 -22.64 0.46
C GLN A 299 9.47 -21.68 -0.71
N SER A 300 9.27 -22.19 -1.92
CA SER A 300 9.24 -21.42 -3.17
C SER A 300 7.88 -20.75 -3.40
N ILE A 301 7.87 -19.74 -4.29
CA ILE A 301 6.62 -19.08 -4.71
C ILE A 301 5.68 -20.09 -5.39
N GLU A 302 6.20 -21.03 -6.18
CA GLU A 302 5.40 -22.08 -6.80
C GLU A 302 4.65 -22.94 -5.80
N GLU A 303 5.31 -23.36 -4.71
CA GLU A 303 4.70 -24.18 -3.66
C GLU A 303 3.59 -23.39 -2.97
N ILE A 304 3.87 -22.15 -2.55
CA ILE A 304 2.89 -21.30 -1.87
C ILE A 304 1.70 -20.97 -2.79
N TRP A 305 1.92 -20.71 -4.09
CA TRP A 305 0.84 -20.40 -5.04
C TRP A 305 0.06 -21.62 -5.54
N SER A 306 0.54 -22.83 -5.26
CA SER A 306 -0.16 -24.08 -5.55
C SER A 306 -0.92 -24.63 -4.34
N ALA A 307 -0.86 -23.93 -3.20
CA ALA A 307 -1.55 -24.28 -1.98
C ALA A 307 -3.09 -24.31 -2.17
N PRO A 308 -3.80 -25.33 -1.66
CA PRO A 308 -5.26 -25.43 -1.76
C PRO A 308 -6.02 -24.30 -1.04
N GLN A 309 -5.39 -23.65 -0.06
CA GLN A 309 -5.91 -22.54 0.73
C GLN A 309 -6.32 -21.34 -0.14
N TRP A 310 -5.75 -21.20 -1.34
CA TRP A 310 -6.19 -20.18 -2.31
C TRP A 310 -7.63 -20.35 -2.78
N ASP A 311 -8.21 -21.54 -2.67
CA ASP A 311 -9.60 -21.76 -3.09
C ASP A 311 -10.61 -21.05 -2.19
N ILE A 312 -10.22 -20.69 -0.96
CA ILE A 312 -10.99 -19.82 -0.06
C ILE A 312 -11.24 -18.45 -0.71
N ALA A 313 -10.27 -17.90 -1.44
CA ALA A 313 -10.38 -16.58 -2.07
C ALA A 313 -11.47 -16.52 -3.16
N ARG A 314 -11.87 -17.67 -3.73
CA ARG A 314 -12.92 -17.73 -4.76
C ARG A 314 -14.32 -17.47 -4.20
N THR A 315 -14.53 -17.75 -2.92
CA THR A 315 -15.86 -17.68 -2.29
C THR A 315 -15.91 -16.71 -1.10
N CYS A 316 -14.77 -16.18 -0.66
CA CYS A 316 -14.68 -15.24 0.46
C CYS A 316 -15.31 -13.88 0.11
N HIS A 317 -16.18 -13.38 1.00
CA HIS A 317 -16.84 -12.08 0.92
C HIS A 317 -16.76 -11.30 2.25
N ASP A 318 -15.72 -11.58 3.05
CA ASP A 318 -15.62 -11.11 4.44
C ASP A 318 -15.20 -9.63 4.58
N CYS A 319 -14.80 -8.98 3.49
CA CYS A 319 -14.41 -7.57 3.51
C CYS A 319 -15.61 -6.69 3.14
N GLN A 320 -15.83 -5.62 3.92
CA GLN A 320 -16.92 -4.68 3.63
C GLN A 320 -16.51 -3.64 2.58
N VAL A 321 -15.29 -3.12 2.69
CA VAL A 321 -14.83 -2.03 1.82
C VAL A 321 -13.65 -2.42 0.93
N LEU A 322 -13.07 -3.60 1.15
CA LEU A 322 -12.05 -4.23 0.30
C LEU A 322 -10.83 -3.33 0.00
N GLY A 323 -10.52 -2.40 0.90
CA GLY A 323 -9.56 -1.32 0.66
C GLY A 323 -8.19 -1.81 0.20
N CYS A 324 -7.70 -2.93 0.74
CA CYS A 324 -6.37 -3.43 0.45
C CYS A 324 -6.18 -4.03 -0.96
N ILE A 325 -7.25 -4.53 -1.59
CA ILE A 325 -7.15 -5.36 -2.81
C ILE A 325 -8.25 -5.11 -3.84
N TRP A 326 -9.06 -4.06 -3.69
CA TRP A 326 -10.19 -3.78 -4.57
C TRP A 326 -9.81 -3.77 -6.05
N TYR A 327 -8.73 -3.07 -6.42
CA TYR A 327 -8.23 -3.06 -7.79
C TYR A 327 -7.92 -4.45 -8.31
N SER A 328 -7.19 -5.23 -7.53
CA SER A 328 -6.81 -6.59 -7.90
C SER A 328 -8.02 -7.52 -8.03
N SER A 329 -9.13 -7.23 -7.35
CA SER A 329 -10.39 -7.97 -7.46
C SER A 329 -11.29 -7.54 -8.63
N GLN A 330 -10.96 -6.46 -9.33
CA GLN A 330 -11.72 -6.07 -10.52
C GLN A 330 -11.38 -6.96 -11.74
N PRO A 331 -12.31 -7.11 -12.71
CA PRO A 331 -12.07 -7.85 -13.93
C PRO A 331 -10.79 -7.41 -14.64
N ILE A 332 -10.14 -8.33 -15.36
CA ILE A 332 -8.86 -8.08 -16.04
C ILE A 332 -8.96 -6.90 -17.01
N THR A 333 -10.12 -6.65 -17.63
CA THR A 333 -10.31 -5.48 -18.50
C THR A 333 -10.17 -4.15 -17.73
N SER A 334 -10.74 -4.04 -16.54
CA SER A 334 -10.62 -2.88 -15.66
C SER A 334 -9.24 -2.79 -15.01
N PHE A 335 -8.72 -3.93 -14.52
CA PHE A 335 -7.38 -4.02 -13.91
C PHE A 335 -6.29 -3.71 -14.94
N ALA A 336 -6.29 -4.36 -16.11
CA ALA A 336 -5.31 -4.14 -17.16
C ALA A 336 -5.43 -2.76 -17.79
N LYS A 337 -6.63 -2.20 -18.01
CA LYS A 337 -6.75 -0.83 -18.54
C LYS A 337 -6.13 0.19 -17.59
N ASN A 338 -6.43 0.12 -16.29
CA ASN A 338 -5.89 1.09 -15.31
C ASN A 338 -4.43 0.81 -14.96
N TYR A 339 -4.04 -0.46 -14.87
CA TYR A 339 -2.65 -0.87 -14.60
C TYR A 339 -1.75 -0.64 -15.80
N MET A 340 -2.20 -0.87 -17.04
CA MET A 340 -1.47 -0.51 -18.27
C MET A 340 -1.48 0.99 -18.51
N ASN A 341 -2.51 1.74 -18.11
CA ASN A 341 -2.46 3.21 -18.13
C ASN A 341 -1.48 3.76 -17.07
N GLY A 342 -1.38 3.13 -15.90
CA GLY A 342 -0.38 3.43 -14.88
C GLY A 342 1.03 3.06 -15.34
N LEU A 343 1.23 1.82 -15.80
CA LEU A 343 2.49 1.33 -16.36
C LEU A 343 2.91 2.10 -17.59
N SER A 344 2.05 2.37 -18.57
CA SER A 344 2.41 3.14 -19.76
C SER A 344 2.83 4.57 -19.40
N ARG A 345 2.20 5.20 -18.40
CA ARG A 345 2.66 6.48 -17.86
C ARG A 345 4.03 6.35 -17.18
N ILE A 346 4.23 5.33 -16.35
CA ILE A 346 5.51 5.06 -15.67
C ILE A 346 6.63 4.69 -16.67
N ILE A 347 6.29 3.98 -17.74
CA ILE A 347 7.18 3.49 -18.80
C ILE A 347 7.54 4.61 -19.81
N ASN A 348 6.66 5.60 -19.98
CA ASN A 348 6.86 6.73 -20.90
C ASN A 348 7.35 8.01 -20.21
N GLN A 349 7.36 8.08 -18.88
CA GLN A 349 7.95 9.20 -18.14
C GLN A 349 9.47 9.06 -18.06
N HIS A 350 10.19 9.64 -19.03
CA HIS A 350 11.63 9.94 -18.90
C HIS A 350 11.91 11.12 -17.94
N LYS A 351 10.86 11.86 -17.58
CA LYS A 351 10.72 12.77 -16.43
C LYS A 351 9.25 12.71 -16.02
N PRO A 352 8.88 12.84 -14.73
CA PRO A 352 7.51 13.22 -14.41
C PRO A 352 7.31 14.62 -14.98
N ASP A 353 6.66 14.73 -16.14
CA ASP A 353 6.09 16.00 -16.58
C ASP A 353 5.03 16.38 -15.54
N LEU A 354 5.42 17.27 -14.63
CA LEU A 354 4.53 18.06 -13.77
C LEU A 354 4.11 19.36 -14.49
N LEU A 355 4.12 19.37 -15.82
CA LEU A 355 3.66 20.46 -16.68
C LEU A 355 2.86 19.83 -17.82
N GLY A 356 1.55 19.73 -17.65
CA GLY A 356 0.62 19.20 -18.64
C GLY A 356 -0.73 18.82 -18.05
#